data_AF-A0AAD7GD85-F1
#
_entry.id   AF-A0AAD7GD85-F1
#
_cell.length_a   1.000
_cell.length_b   1.000
_cell.length_c   1.000
_cell.angle_alpha   90.00
_cell.angle_beta   90.00
_cell.angle_gamma   90.00
#
_symmetry.space_group_name_H-M   'P 1'
#
loop_
_entity.id
_entity.type
_entity.pdbx_description
1 polymer ?
#
loop_
_entity_poly.entity_id
_entity_poly.type
_entity_poly.pdbx_seq_one_letter_code
_entity_poly.pdbx_strand_id
1 'polypeptide(L)' 'RRHACSRCNKVFTSNGHLKRHVRIHMGDKHKCPFPGCETRCSRKDNLQQQ' A
#
# COMPACT_ATOMS: atom_id res chain seq x y z
N ARG A 1 -9.65 -18.90 -1.28
CA ARG A 1 -9.31 -18.24 -2.55
C ARG A 1 -8.19 -17.24 -2.27
N ARG A 2 -7.03 -17.35 -2.92
CA ARG A 2 -5.91 -16.41 -2.72
C ARG A 2 -6.11 -15.15 -3.56
N HIS A 3 -5.79 -13.99 -3.01
CA HIS A 3 -5.94 -12.69 -3.67
C HIS A 3 -4.58 -12.13 -4.04
N ALA A 4 -4.12 -12.43 -5.26
CA ALA A 4 -2.84 -11.95 -5.77
C ALA A 4 -2.95 -10.52 -6.31
N CYS A 5 -1.90 -9.72 -6.13
CA CYS A 5 -1.78 -8.44 -6.80
C CYS A 5 -1.39 -8.66 -8.27
N SER A 6 -1.96 -7.85 -9.18
CA SER A 6 -1.62 -7.89 -10.61
C SER A 6 -0.38 -7.05 -10.96
N ARG A 7 0.08 -6.20 -10.03
CA ARG A 7 1.24 -5.31 -10.23
C ARG A 7 2.51 -5.78 -9.51
N CYS A 8 2.39 -6.75 -8.60
CA CYS A 8 3.54 -7.38 -7.95
C CYS A 8 3.17 -8.79 -7.47
N ASN A 9 4.18 -9.58 -7.08
CA ASN A 9 3.98 -10.98 -6.68
C ASN A 9 3.44 -11.16 -5.25
N LYS A 10 2.80 -10.15 -4.66
CA LYS A 10 2.22 -10.26 -3.31
C LYS A 10 0.86 -10.94 -3.35
N VAL A 11 0.65 -11.86 -2.42
CA VAL A 11 -0.59 -12.62 -2.28
C VAL A 11 -1.18 -12.38 -0.90
N PHE A 12 -2.47 -12.05 -0.90
CA PHE A 12 -3.23 -11.77 0.31
C PHE A 12 -4.25 -12.88 0.56
N THR A 13 -4.53 -13.13 1.83
CA THR A 13 -5.58 -14.06 2.27
C THR A 13 -6.98 -13.46 2.14
N SER A 14 -7.08 -12.12 2.09
CA SER A 14 -8.35 -11.39 2.09
C SER A 14 -8.40 -10.32 0.99
N ASN A 15 -9.57 -10.18 0.34
CA ASN A 15 -9.81 -9.18 -0.69
C ASN A 15 -9.64 -7.74 -0.17
N GLY A 16 -10.04 -7.47 1.08
CA GLY A 16 -9.87 -6.14 1.70
C GLY A 16 -8.40 -5.71 1.81
N HIS A 17 -7.50 -6.64 2.10
CA HIS A 17 -6.07 -6.39 2.13
C HIS A 17 -5.51 -6.14 0.73
N LEU A 18 -5.93 -6.91 -0.27
CA LEU A 18 -5.57 -6.67 -1.66
C LEU A 18 -6.04 -5.29 -2.14
N LYS A 19 -7.30 -4.90 -1.88
CA LYS A 19 -7.84 -3.57 -2.23
C LYS A 19 -7.06 -2.42 -1.61
N ARG A 20 -6.65 -2.57 -0.35
CA ARG A 20 -5.78 -1.59 0.30
C ARG A 20 -4.39 -1.56 -0.34
N HIS A 21 -3.82 -2.73 -0.63
CA HIS A 21 -2.52 -2.85 -1.25
C HIS A 21 -2.47 -2.23 -2.65
N VAL A 22 -3.46 -2.43 -3.51
CA VAL A 22 -3.42 -1.86 -4.88
C VAL A 22 -3.39 -0.32 -4.88
N ARG A 23 -3.86 0.35 -3.81
CA ARG A 23 -3.74 1.81 -3.66
C ARG A 23 -2.29 2.28 -3.56
N ILE A 24 -1.37 1.46 -3.05
CA ILE A 24 0.06 1.82 -3.02
C ILE A 24 0.65 1.86 -4.43
N HIS A 25 0.21 0.96 -5.31
CA HIS A 25 0.63 0.95 -6.72
C HIS A 25 -0.01 2.06 -7.54
N MET A 26 -1.22 2.48 -7.17
CA MET A 26 -1.86 3.67 -7.76
C MET A 26 -1.21 4.96 -7.27
N GLY A 27 -0.26 4.88 -6.32
CA GLY A 27 0.42 6.04 -5.81
C GLY A 27 -0.56 7.02 -5.20
N ASP A 28 -1.51 6.51 -4.40
CA ASP A 28 -2.44 7.32 -3.60
C ASP A 28 -1.63 8.16 -2.61
N LYS A 29 -1.03 9.22 -3.14
CA LYS A 29 -0.27 10.22 -2.43
C LYS A 29 -1.30 11.01 -1.65
N HIS A 30 -1.59 10.56 -0.45
CA HIS A 30 -2.15 11.44 0.56
C HIS A 30 -1.17 12.60 0.70
N LYS A 31 -1.50 13.72 0.05
CA LYS A 31 -0.76 14.97 0.23
C LYS A 31 -0.99 15.38 1.67
N CYS A 32 0.10 15.48 2.43
CA CYS A 32 0.04 16.04 3.77
C CYS A 32 -0.41 17.51 3.62
N PRO A 33 -1.48 17.97 4.29
CA PRO A 33 -1.92 19.36 4.22
C PRO A 33 -0.97 20.33 4.95
N PHE A 34 0.09 19.80 5.60
CA PHE A 34 1.01 20.60 6.38
C PHE A 34 2.14 21.18 5.51
N PRO A 35 2.31 22.51 5.42
CA PRO A 35 3.41 23.13 4.69
C PRO A 35 4.75 22.78 5.37
N GLY A 36 5.69 22.22 4.61
CA GLY A 36 7.00 21.77 5.12
C GLY A 36 7.12 20.28 5.46
N CYS A 37 6.07 19.48 5.23
CA CYS A 37 6.12 18.03 5.41
C CYS A 37 6.49 17.32 4.09
N GLU A 38 7.77 17.02 3.88
CA GLU A 38 8.27 16.25 2.72
C GLU A 38 8.06 14.73 2.86
N THR A 39 7.43 14.29 3.94
CA THR A 39 7.26 12.86 4.21
C THR A 39 6.06 12.32 3.41
N ARG A 40 6.35 11.67 2.28
CA ARG A 40 5.39 10.82 1.56
C ARG A 40 5.06 9.60 2.43
N CYS A 41 4.11 9.74 3.34
CA CYS A 41 3.66 8.65 4.20
C CYS A 41 2.75 7.68 3.43
N SER A 42 3.33 6.76 2.67
CA SER A 42 2.70 5.46 2.44
C SER A 42 2.86 4.69 3.74
N ARG A 43 1.82 4.64 4.58
CA ARG A 43 1.65 3.78 5.77
C ARG A 43 2.92 3.05 6.22
N LYS A 44 3.43 3.37 7.42
CA LYS A 44 4.47 2.56 8.06
C LYS A 44 3.89 1.20 8.50
N ASP A 45 3.67 0.27 7.56
CA ASP A 45 3.73 -1.14 7.88
C ASP A 45 5.20 -1.57 7.87
N ASN A 46 5.82 -1.41 9.04
CA ASN A 46 7.02 -2.15 9.39
C ASN A 46 6.72 -3.65 9.26
N LEU A 47 7.71 -4.37 8.72
CA LEU A 47 7.95 -5.82 8.81
C LEU A 47 7.58 -6.65 7.58
N GLN A 48 8.67 -6.99 6.87
CA GLN A 48 9.01 -8.28 6.29
C GLN A 48 7.93 -8.96 5.44
N GLN A 49 8.19 -9.00 4.14
CA GLN A 49 7.78 -10.12 3.30
C GLN A 49 8.99 -10.53 2.49
N GLN A 50 9.87 -11.33 3.14
CA GLN A 50 10.57 -12.42 2.46
C GLN A 50 9.53 -13.46 2.03
#